data_AF-A0A0D1AA64-F1
#
_entry.id   AF-A0A0D1AA64-F1
#
_cell.length_a   1.000
_cell.length_b   1.000
_cell.length_c   1.000
_cell.angle_alpha   90.00
_cell.angle_beta   90.00
_cell.angle_gamma   90.00
#
_symmetry.space_group_name_H-M   'P 1'
#
loop_
_entity.id
_entity.type
_entity.pdbx_description
1 polymer ?
#
loop_
_entity_poly.entity_id
_entity_poly.type
_entity_poly.pdbx_seq_one_letter_code
_entity_poly.pdbx_strand_id
1 'polypeptide(L)'
;MDQIMVAVDGVRRYVISHLSRLGRACDVDDVMQDIRVAVWDGVSRGQYRQLPGVPFGAWVQGVCTNVCAAHIRRELSHPTLPLLIEAGDPDGSASLDALAMLVIGGVDRSAEKIIDKEWARKIIQLTGASVPDGVWELAVDSLTGPRQYGPPSPQDRRRWHAATVVRQTARTVQSALEVEPQEIRNIGDVCQRAAECLPTPVLRRTAATIVRTGVSGPDRARALAALAAELGVTERYVAVQIGFARRLYQTAWRILQSARRPAR
;
A
#
# COMPACT_ATOMS: atom_id res chain seq x y z
N MET A 1 22.42 -4.88 29.92
CA MET A 1 21.72 -3.88 29.09
C MET A 1 22.70 -2.82 28.59
N ASP A 2 23.47 -2.19 29.48
CA ASP A 2 24.40 -1.10 29.12
C ASP A 2 25.46 -1.48 28.09
N GLN A 3 26.02 -2.68 28.17
CA GLN A 3 27.02 -3.16 27.21
C GLN A 3 26.45 -3.36 25.79
N ILE A 4 25.16 -3.69 25.66
CA ILE A 4 24.45 -3.84 24.38
C ILE A 4 24.26 -2.46 23.75
N MET A 5 23.74 -1.50 24.52
CA MET A 5 23.49 -0.15 24.03
C MET A 5 24.77 0.55 23.60
N VAL A 6 25.84 0.45 24.39
CA VAL A 6 27.15 1.04 24.06
C VAL A 6 27.75 0.42 22.78
N ALA A 7 27.65 -0.89 22.61
CA ALA A 7 28.17 -1.56 21.42
C ALA A 7 27.36 -1.23 20.15
N VAL A 8 26.04 -1.10 20.28
CA VAL A 8 25.17 -0.73 19.15
C VAL A 8 25.36 0.74 18.77
N ASP A 9 25.46 1.66 19.72
CA ASP A 9 25.76 3.06 19.41
C ASP A 9 27.13 3.22 18.74
N GLY A 10 28.08 2.33 19.07
CA GLY A 10 29.40 2.25 18.43
C GLY A 10 29.35 1.98 16.92
N VAL A 11 28.32 1.31 16.39
CA VAL A 11 28.20 1.04 14.95
C VAL A 11 27.48 2.13 14.15
N ARG A 12 26.90 3.15 14.82
CA ARG A 12 26.11 4.20 14.17
C ARG A 12 26.86 4.93 13.06
N ARG A 13 28.13 5.27 13.28
CA ARG A 13 28.96 5.95 12.27
C ARG A 13 29.18 5.09 11.03
N TYR A 14 29.33 3.78 11.20
CA TYR A 14 29.44 2.83 10.11
C TYR A 14 28.13 2.78 9.30
N VAL A 15 26.98 2.64 9.96
CA VAL A 15 25.65 2.64 9.31
C VAL A 15 25.42 3.92 8.51
N ILE A 16 25.71 5.09 9.10
CA ILE A 16 25.61 6.38 8.40
C ILE A 16 26.50 6.38 7.16
N SER A 17 27.78 6.03 7.29
CA SER A 17 28.71 6.02 6.16
C SER A 17 28.30 5.05 5.04
N HIS A 18 27.80 3.87 5.43
CA HIS A 18 27.44 2.80 4.50
C HIS A 18 26.15 3.13 3.73
N LEU A 19 25.12 3.62 4.43
CA LEU A 19 23.86 4.02 3.81
C LEU A 19 23.98 5.33 3.03
N SER A 20 24.79 6.30 3.50
CA SER A 20 25.01 7.57 2.78
C SER A 20 25.68 7.36 1.42
N ARG A 21 26.61 6.41 1.31
CA ARG A 21 27.23 6.02 0.02
C ARG A 21 26.23 5.48 -1.00
N LEU A 22 25.09 5.00 -0.53
CA LEU A 22 24.00 4.46 -1.34
C LEU A 22 22.85 5.48 -1.49
N GLY A 23 23.02 6.72 -1.02
CA GLY A 23 21.98 7.75 -1.06
C GLY A 23 20.84 7.56 -0.05
N ARG A 24 21.04 6.76 1.00
CA ARG A 24 19.99 6.31 1.95
C ARG A 24 20.24 6.71 3.41
N ALA A 25 20.83 7.88 3.62
CA ALA A 25 21.18 8.37 4.95
C ALA A 25 19.97 8.52 5.91
N CYS A 26 18.75 8.57 5.40
CA CYS A 26 17.51 8.69 6.18
C CYS A 26 17.10 7.40 6.91
N ASP A 27 17.53 6.23 6.42
CA ASP A 27 17.13 4.93 7.00
C ASP A 27 18.04 4.54 8.17
N VAL A 28 18.95 5.42 8.58
CA VAL A 28 19.90 5.17 9.65
C VAL A 28 19.17 4.81 10.93
N ASP A 29 18.10 5.51 11.31
CA ASP A 29 17.43 5.24 12.58
C ASP A 29 16.61 3.94 12.54
N ASP A 30 16.00 3.61 11.39
CA ASP A 30 15.30 2.35 11.16
C ASP A 30 16.27 1.15 11.18
N VAL A 31 17.39 1.25 10.45
CA VAL A 31 18.43 0.21 10.45
C VAL A 31 19.08 0.08 11.83
N MET A 32 19.28 1.18 12.56
CA MET A 32 19.76 1.15 13.94
C MET A 32 18.75 0.50 14.91
N GLN A 33 17.45 0.61 14.64
CA GLN A 33 16.41 -0.11 15.39
C GLN A 33 16.47 -1.62 15.07
N ASP A 34 16.60 -2.00 13.81
CA ASP A 34 16.73 -3.41 13.39
C ASP A 34 17.99 -4.06 13.96
N ILE A 35 19.11 -3.32 14.00
CA ILE A 35 20.34 -3.78 14.66
C ILE A 35 20.11 -4.02 16.15
N ARG A 36 19.42 -3.10 16.85
CA ARG A 36 19.09 -3.27 18.28
C ARG A 36 18.27 -4.54 18.50
N VAL A 37 17.25 -4.78 17.67
CA VAL A 37 16.41 -5.97 17.74
C VAL A 37 17.22 -7.24 17.45
N ALA A 38 18.06 -7.24 16.41
CA ALA A 38 18.85 -8.40 16.02
C ALA A 38 19.92 -8.77 17.06
N VAL A 39 20.58 -7.77 17.65
CA VAL A 39 21.55 -7.97 18.74
C VAL A 39 20.84 -8.49 19.99
N TRP A 40 19.68 -7.93 20.35
CA TRP A 40 18.87 -8.40 21.47
C TRP A 40 18.46 -9.86 21.30
N ASP A 41 17.86 -10.20 20.15
CA ASP A 41 17.41 -11.56 19.84
C ASP A 41 18.58 -12.55 19.83
N GLY A 42 19.73 -12.16 19.27
CA GLY A 42 20.94 -12.99 19.24
C GLY A 42 21.53 -13.26 20.63
N VAL A 43 21.44 -12.30 21.55
CA VAL A 43 21.85 -12.50 22.96
C VAL A 43 20.83 -13.36 23.70
N SER A 44 19.53 -13.07 23.58
CA SER A 44 18.46 -13.81 24.27
C SER A 44 18.36 -15.27 23.83
N ARG A 45 18.70 -15.58 22.57
CA ARG A 45 18.70 -16.95 22.02
C ARG A 45 20.05 -17.67 22.18
N GLY A 46 21.04 -17.07 22.86
CA GLY A 46 22.36 -17.67 23.05
C GLY A 46 23.17 -17.83 21.76
N GLN A 47 22.88 -17.05 20.72
CA GLN A 47 23.62 -17.06 19.46
C GLN A 47 24.95 -16.31 19.56
N TYR A 48 25.07 -15.39 20.53
CA TYR A 48 26.37 -14.85 20.93
C TYR A 48 27.13 -15.90 21.74
N ARG A 49 28.18 -16.47 21.14
CA ARG A 49 29.19 -17.26 21.87
C ARG A 49 30.43 -16.39 22.03
N GLN A 50 30.87 -16.21 23.27
CA GLN A 50 32.09 -15.45 23.55
C GLN A 50 33.28 -16.25 23.00
N LEU A 51 33.77 -15.82 21.84
CA LEU A 51 34.96 -16.39 21.22
C LEU A 51 36.21 -15.75 21.84
N PRO A 52 37.24 -16.54 22.20
CA PRO A 52 38.47 -15.98 22.77
C PRO A 52 39.11 -15.00 21.78
N GLY A 53 39.36 -13.77 22.24
CA GLY A 53 39.97 -12.70 21.43
C GLY A 53 39.00 -11.83 20.60
N VAL A 54 37.70 -12.17 20.52
CA VAL A 54 36.71 -11.37 19.78
C VAL A 54 35.90 -10.53 20.76
N PRO A 55 36.03 -9.19 20.76
CA PRO A 55 35.23 -8.36 21.64
C PRO A 55 33.76 -8.38 21.20
N PHE A 56 32.84 -8.21 22.15
CA PHE A 56 31.39 -8.14 21.89
C PHE A 56 31.03 -7.14 20.78
N GLY A 57 31.72 -5.99 20.72
CA GLY A 57 31.54 -5.00 19.66
C GLY A 57 31.86 -5.50 18.24
N ALA A 58 32.81 -6.43 18.08
CA ALA A 58 33.12 -7.02 16.78
C ALA A 58 32.01 -7.97 16.31
N TRP A 59 31.38 -8.70 17.24
CA TRP A 59 30.18 -9.47 16.92
C TRP A 59 29.00 -8.57 16.51
N VAL A 60 28.78 -7.46 17.22
CA VAL A 60 27.77 -6.44 16.87
C VAL A 60 28.05 -5.81 15.50
N GLN A 61 29.31 -5.57 15.14
CA GLN A 61 29.68 -5.12 13.79
C GLN A 61 29.32 -6.16 12.70
N GLY A 62 29.49 -7.46 12.98
CA GLY A 62 29.05 -8.54 12.11
C GLY A 62 27.53 -8.54 11.90
N VAL A 63 26.77 -8.42 13.00
CA VAL A 63 25.30 -8.27 12.96
C VAL A 63 24.90 -7.03 12.16
N CYS A 64 25.53 -5.88 12.42
CA CYS A 64 25.32 -4.64 11.69
C CYS A 64 25.52 -4.79 10.18
N THR A 65 26.60 -5.47 9.77
CA THR A 65 26.91 -5.70 8.35
C THR A 65 25.84 -6.57 7.70
N ASN A 66 25.40 -7.62 8.38
CA ASN A 66 24.35 -8.51 7.89
C ASN A 66 22.99 -7.82 7.79
N VAL A 67 22.62 -7.01 8.80
CA VAL A 67 21.37 -6.23 8.81
C VAL A 67 21.39 -5.16 7.71
N CYS A 68 22.49 -4.43 7.55
CA CYS A 68 22.64 -3.48 6.45
C CYS A 68 22.51 -4.17 5.09
N ALA A 69 23.19 -5.32 4.89
CA ALA A 69 23.10 -6.07 3.65
C ALA A 69 21.72 -6.68 3.41
N ALA A 70 21.00 -7.07 4.46
CA ALA A 70 19.63 -7.55 4.37
C ALA A 70 18.65 -6.41 4.03
N HIS A 71 18.80 -5.24 4.65
CA HIS A 71 18.05 -4.03 4.33
C HIS A 71 18.24 -3.61 2.88
N ILE A 72 19.49 -3.55 2.44
CA ILE A 72 19.84 -3.24 1.05
C ILE A 72 19.25 -4.29 0.11
N ARG A 73 19.43 -5.59 0.40
CA ARG A 73 18.87 -6.66 -0.45
C ARG A 73 17.35 -6.58 -0.52
N ARG A 74 16.67 -6.38 0.62
CA ARG A 74 15.21 -6.25 0.68
C ARG A 74 14.72 -5.11 -0.20
N GLU A 75 15.41 -3.98 -0.15
CA GLU A 75 15.02 -2.78 -0.89
C GLU A 75 15.41 -2.85 -2.37
N LEU A 76 16.47 -3.59 -2.72
CA LEU A 76 16.83 -3.89 -4.11
C LEU A 76 15.99 -5.03 -4.71
N SER A 77 15.52 -5.98 -3.90
CA SER A 77 14.63 -7.08 -4.30
C SER A 77 13.16 -6.67 -4.31
N HIS A 78 12.83 -5.55 -3.66
CA HIS A 78 11.58 -4.83 -3.81
C HIS A 78 11.85 -3.52 -4.56
N PRO A 79 12.27 -3.57 -5.84
CA PRO A 79 12.15 -2.39 -6.67
C PRO A 79 10.67 -2.04 -6.66
N THR A 80 10.31 -0.87 -6.13
CA THR A 80 8.97 -0.32 -6.30
C THR A 80 8.74 -0.21 -7.80
N LEU A 81 7.96 -1.15 -8.33
CA LEU A 81 7.78 -1.38 -9.75
C LEU A 81 7.38 -0.05 -10.43
N PRO A 82 8.12 0.39 -11.47
CA PRO A 82 7.66 1.46 -12.33
C PRO A 82 6.34 1.07 -12.98
N LEU A 83 5.22 1.65 -12.54
CA LEU A 83 3.91 1.67 -13.20
C LEU A 83 3.94 2.47 -14.52
N LEU A 84 5.01 2.37 -15.31
CA LEU A 84 5.06 2.94 -16.65
C LEU A 84 4.25 2.05 -17.59
N ILE A 85 2.99 2.43 -17.81
CA ILE A 85 2.24 2.07 -19.00
C ILE A 85 1.93 3.40 -19.69
N GLU A 86 2.75 3.78 -20.68
CA GLU A 86 2.36 4.80 -21.65
C GLU A 86 1.19 4.22 -22.45
N ALA A 87 0.01 4.82 -22.27
CA ALA A 87 -1.17 4.53 -23.07
C ALA A 87 -1.03 5.29 -24.39
N GLY A 88 -0.52 4.63 -25.44
CA GLY A 88 -0.48 5.25 -26.75
C GLY A 88 0.29 4.50 -27.83
N ASP A 89 -0.01 3.22 -28.11
CA ASP A 89 0.13 2.67 -29.47
C ASP A 89 -0.60 1.32 -29.58
N PRO A 90 -1.34 1.03 -30.68
CA PRO A 90 -2.11 -0.21 -30.81
C PRO A 90 -1.28 -1.46 -31.16
N ASP A 91 0.05 -1.36 -31.29
CA ASP A 91 0.94 -2.49 -31.64
C ASP A 91 1.96 -2.90 -30.55
N GLY A 92 1.82 -2.40 -29.33
CA GLY A 92 2.78 -2.58 -28.24
C GLY A 92 2.77 -3.93 -27.49
N SER A 93 2.62 -5.07 -28.17
CA SER A 93 2.76 -6.41 -27.52
C SER A 93 4.15 -6.62 -26.89
N ALA A 94 5.17 -5.94 -27.41
CA ALA A 94 6.55 -6.06 -26.98
C ALA A 94 6.88 -5.40 -25.62
N SER A 95 6.17 -4.35 -25.19
CA SER A 95 6.48 -3.67 -23.90
C SER A 95 5.93 -4.43 -22.69
N LEU A 96 4.83 -5.15 -22.89
CA LEU A 96 4.15 -5.96 -21.87
C LEU A 96 4.88 -7.28 -21.61
N ASP A 97 5.48 -7.86 -22.65
CA ASP A 97 6.34 -9.05 -22.54
C ASP A 97 7.69 -8.73 -21.90
N ALA A 98 8.25 -7.52 -22.10
CA ALA A 98 9.46 -7.08 -21.42
C ALA A 98 9.26 -6.90 -19.90
N LEU A 99 8.11 -6.35 -19.48
CA LEU A 99 7.73 -6.29 -18.05
C LEU A 99 7.45 -7.68 -17.45
N ALA A 100 6.85 -8.58 -18.23
CA ALA A 100 6.68 -9.97 -17.81
C ALA A 100 8.04 -10.69 -17.67
N MET A 101 9.01 -10.44 -18.55
CA MET A 101 10.37 -10.99 -18.45
C MET A 101 11.17 -10.42 -17.27
N LEU A 102 10.99 -9.15 -16.91
CA LEU A 102 11.64 -8.52 -15.74
C LEU A 102 11.07 -9.01 -14.40
N VAL A 103 9.79 -9.40 -14.35
CA VAL A 103 9.18 -10.09 -13.20
C VAL A 103 9.59 -11.57 -13.14
N ILE A 104 9.91 -12.17 -14.30
CA ILE A 104 10.17 -13.59 -14.47
C ILE A 104 11.66 -13.78 -14.82
N GLY A 105 12.53 -13.41 -13.89
CA GLY A 105 13.84 -14.06 -13.80
C GLY A 105 13.66 -15.50 -13.31
N GLY A 106 13.16 -16.38 -14.18
CA GLY A 106 12.98 -17.81 -13.88
C GLY A 106 11.80 -18.44 -14.59
N VAL A 107 12.09 -19.14 -15.69
CA VAL A 107 11.20 -19.96 -16.53
C VAL A 107 10.34 -20.89 -15.67
N ASP A 108 9.06 -20.53 -15.46
CA ASP A 108 8.03 -21.45 -14.98
C ASP A 108 6.63 -20.90 -15.27
N ARG A 109 6.04 -21.35 -16.40
CA ARG A 109 4.70 -20.97 -16.89
C ARG A 109 3.64 -21.94 -16.34
N SER A 110 3.44 -21.95 -15.03
CA SER A 110 2.31 -22.65 -14.41
C SER A 110 1.00 -21.88 -14.64
N ALA A 111 -0.11 -22.60 -14.87
CA ALA A 111 -1.45 -22.03 -15.10
C ALA A 111 -1.94 -21.13 -13.95
N GLU A 112 -1.48 -21.41 -12.72
CA GLU A 112 -1.78 -20.62 -11.53
C GLU A 112 -1.21 -19.19 -11.63
N LYS A 113 0.01 -19.04 -12.15
CA LYS A 113 0.61 -17.71 -12.42
C LYS A 113 -0.11 -16.95 -13.54
N ILE A 114 -0.75 -17.66 -14.47
CA ILE A 114 -1.54 -17.04 -15.55
C ILE A 114 -2.85 -16.48 -14.98
N ILE A 115 -3.54 -17.24 -14.13
CA ILE A 115 -4.77 -16.81 -13.44
C ILE A 115 -4.47 -15.58 -12.56
N ASP A 116 -3.38 -15.61 -11.80
CA ASP A 116 -2.95 -14.47 -10.97
C ASP A 116 -2.63 -13.23 -11.80
N LYS A 117 -2.02 -13.40 -12.99
CA LYS A 117 -1.70 -12.30 -13.91
C LYS A 117 -2.95 -11.67 -14.52
N GLU A 118 -3.92 -12.47 -14.95
CA GLU A 118 -5.19 -11.97 -15.50
C GLU A 118 -6.03 -11.26 -14.43
N TRP A 119 -6.06 -11.81 -13.21
CA TRP A 119 -6.74 -11.21 -12.07
C TRP A 119 -6.11 -9.87 -11.68
N ALA A 120 -4.78 -9.81 -11.58
CA ALA A 120 -4.05 -8.57 -11.32
C ALA A 120 -4.29 -7.52 -12.42
N ARG A 121 -4.26 -7.93 -13.69
CA ARG A 121 -4.56 -7.04 -14.83
C ARG A 121 -5.96 -6.46 -14.74
N LYS A 122 -6.96 -7.27 -14.40
CA LYS A 122 -8.35 -6.84 -14.24
C LYS A 122 -8.50 -5.81 -13.13
N ILE A 123 -7.84 -6.02 -11.99
CA ILE A 123 -7.85 -5.05 -10.88
C ILE A 123 -7.21 -3.73 -11.31
N ILE A 124 -6.04 -3.77 -11.95
CA ILE A 124 -5.34 -2.58 -12.42
C ILE A 124 -6.21 -1.78 -13.40
N GLN A 125 -6.80 -2.44 -14.39
CA GLN A 125 -7.67 -1.81 -15.38
C GLN A 125 -8.91 -1.16 -14.75
N LEU A 126 -9.62 -1.89 -13.89
CA LEU A 126 -10.81 -1.37 -13.22
C LEU A 126 -10.47 -0.23 -12.24
N THR A 127 -9.31 -0.31 -11.60
CA THR A 127 -8.81 0.77 -10.73
C THR A 127 -8.51 2.01 -11.54
N GLY A 128 -7.74 1.90 -12.62
CA GLY A 128 -7.42 3.03 -13.51
C GLY A 128 -8.68 3.70 -14.07
N ALA A 129 -9.67 2.91 -14.50
CA ALA A 129 -10.94 3.43 -15.00
C ALA A 129 -11.86 4.05 -13.93
N SER A 130 -11.53 3.90 -12.64
CA SER A 130 -12.38 4.32 -11.52
C SER A 130 -11.78 5.46 -10.69
N VAL A 131 -10.52 5.81 -10.92
CA VAL A 131 -9.88 6.96 -10.28
C VAL A 131 -10.11 8.23 -11.12
N PRO A 132 -10.13 9.42 -10.51
CA PRO A 132 -10.28 10.67 -11.25
C PRO A 132 -9.09 10.93 -12.19
N ASP A 133 -9.34 11.68 -13.26
CA ASP A 133 -8.32 12.07 -14.25
C ASP A 133 -7.10 12.73 -13.57
N GLY A 134 -5.89 12.37 -14.01
CA GLY A 134 -4.64 12.86 -13.43
C GLY A 134 -4.23 12.20 -12.11
N VAL A 135 -5.14 11.53 -11.40
CA VAL A 135 -4.84 10.86 -10.12
C VAL A 135 -4.05 9.58 -10.34
N TRP A 136 -4.33 8.85 -11.42
CA TRP A 136 -3.58 7.66 -11.79
C TRP A 136 -2.12 8.01 -12.07
N GLU A 137 -1.88 8.99 -12.94
CA GLU A 137 -0.55 9.46 -13.34
C GLU A 137 0.22 10.00 -12.13
N LEU A 138 -0.41 10.84 -11.31
CA LEU A 138 0.22 11.35 -10.09
C LEU A 138 0.58 10.26 -9.08
N ALA A 139 -0.23 9.20 -8.99
CA ALA A 139 0.06 8.06 -8.12
C ALA A 139 1.20 7.21 -8.69
N VAL A 140 1.22 6.97 -10.00
CA VAL A 140 2.32 6.31 -10.71
C VAL A 140 3.61 7.10 -10.48
N ASP A 141 3.62 8.41 -10.75
CA ASP A 141 4.79 9.26 -10.51
C ASP A 141 5.25 9.19 -9.05
N SER A 142 4.31 9.15 -8.11
CA SER A 142 4.62 9.04 -6.68
C SER A 142 5.25 7.70 -6.28
N LEU A 143 4.89 6.62 -6.96
CA LEU A 143 5.33 5.26 -6.61
C LEU A 143 6.62 4.86 -7.33
N THR A 144 6.89 5.50 -8.45
CA THR A 144 7.93 5.10 -9.40
C THR A 144 9.04 6.14 -9.52
N GLY A 145 8.71 7.40 -9.23
CA GLY A 145 9.66 8.50 -9.23
C GLY A 145 10.69 8.36 -8.11
N PRO A 146 11.85 9.03 -8.26
CA PRO A 146 12.88 9.05 -7.24
C PRO A 146 12.29 9.59 -5.93
N ARG A 147 12.43 8.83 -4.85
CA ARG A 147 11.99 9.26 -3.52
C ARG A 147 12.75 10.53 -3.14
N GLN A 148 12.03 11.63 -3.00
CA GLN A 148 12.59 12.89 -2.53
C GLN A 148 12.49 12.91 -1.00
N TYR A 149 13.65 12.86 -0.34
CA TYR A 149 13.74 12.84 1.10
C TYR A 149 13.93 14.27 1.63
N GLY A 150 12.91 14.80 2.30
CA GLY A 150 12.85 16.16 2.85
C GLY A 150 11.47 16.42 3.48
N PRO A 151 11.27 17.56 4.17
CA PRO A 151 9.95 17.93 4.70
C PRO A 151 8.91 17.95 3.55
N PRO A 152 7.73 17.33 3.72
CA PRO A 152 6.80 17.09 2.62
C PRO A 152 6.31 18.42 2.06
N SER A 153 6.67 18.68 0.80
CA SER A 153 6.16 19.82 0.06
C SER A 153 4.64 19.66 -0.17
N PRO A 154 3.93 20.75 -0.49
CA PRO A 154 2.53 20.65 -0.91
C PRO A 154 2.33 19.72 -2.11
N GLN A 155 3.33 19.61 -3.01
CA GLN A 155 3.30 18.70 -4.14
C GLN A 155 3.43 17.24 -3.70
N ASP A 156 4.27 16.95 -2.71
CA ASP A 156 4.43 15.60 -2.14
C ASP A 156 3.14 15.14 -1.47
N ARG A 157 2.45 16.04 -0.75
CA ARG A 157 1.15 15.72 -0.15
C ARG A 157 0.11 15.36 -1.21
N ARG A 158 0.10 16.06 -2.35
CA ARG A 158 -0.81 15.76 -3.47
C ARG A 158 -0.48 14.40 -4.10
N ARG A 159 0.80 14.11 -4.34
CA ARG A 159 1.29 12.82 -4.85
C ARG A 159 0.93 11.65 -3.92
N TRP A 160 1.19 11.78 -2.62
CA TRP A 160 0.81 10.77 -1.63
C TRP A 160 -0.70 10.61 -1.47
N HIS A 161 -1.45 11.70 -1.57
CA HIS A 161 -2.90 11.65 -1.59
C HIS A 161 -3.41 10.89 -2.82
N ALA A 162 -2.83 11.13 -4.00
CA ALA A 162 -3.16 10.38 -5.22
C ALA A 162 -2.88 8.88 -5.06
N ALA A 163 -1.69 8.51 -4.55
CA ALA A 163 -1.35 7.13 -4.24
C ALA A 163 -2.33 6.50 -3.23
N THR A 164 -2.80 7.28 -2.25
CA THR A 164 -3.80 6.82 -1.29
C THR A 164 -5.14 6.57 -1.97
N VAL A 165 -5.61 7.49 -2.83
CA VAL A 165 -6.84 7.33 -3.60
C VAL A 165 -6.78 6.09 -4.47
N VAL A 166 -5.69 5.85 -5.20
CA VAL A 166 -5.50 4.66 -6.03
C VAL A 166 -5.55 3.38 -5.19
N ARG A 167 -4.81 3.31 -4.08
CA ARG A 167 -4.80 2.12 -3.20
C ARG A 167 -6.18 1.79 -2.63
N GLN A 168 -6.88 2.79 -2.13
CA GLN A 168 -8.21 2.60 -1.56
C GLN A 168 -9.22 2.20 -2.64
N THR A 169 -9.10 2.75 -3.86
CA THR A 169 -9.91 2.34 -5.02
C THR A 169 -9.62 0.90 -5.43
N ALA A 170 -8.34 0.52 -5.54
CA ALA A 170 -7.93 -0.85 -5.86
C ALA A 170 -8.48 -1.85 -4.84
N ARG A 171 -8.42 -1.52 -3.54
CA ARG A 171 -8.98 -2.36 -2.48
C ARG A 171 -10.50 -2.49 -2.59
N THR A 172 -11.22 -1.41 -2.95
CA THR A 172 -12.65 -1.48 -3.21
C THR A 172 -12.99 -2.34 -4.42
N VAL A 173 -12.22 -2.21 -5.52
CA VAL A 173 -12.38 -3.02 -6.73
C VAL A 173 -12.16 -4.49 -6.38
N GLN A 174 -11.07 -4.81 -5.68
CA GLN A 174 -10.77 -6.16 -5.23
C GLN A 174 -11.92 -6.74 -4.40
N SER A 175 -12.34 -6.05 -3.33
CA SER A 175 -13.43 -6.53 -2.47
C SER A 175 -14.74 -6.70 -3.23
N ALA A 176 -15.03 -5.86 -4.23
CA ALA A 176 -16.22 -6.00 -5.05
C ALA A 176 -16.16 -7.20 -6.02
N LEU A 177 -14.97 -7.55 -6.51
CA LEU A 177 -14.75 -8.74 -7.35
C LEU A 177 -14.79 -10.05 -6.55
N GLU A 178 -14.48 -9.99 -5.25
CA GLU A 178 -14.52 -11.12 -4.33
C GLU A 178 -15.94 -11.48 -3.85
N VAL A 179 -16.94 -10.60 -4.06
CA VAL A 179 -18.34 -10.89 -3.69
C VAL A 179 -18.91 -11.98 -4.61
N GLU A 180 -19.38 -13.07 -4.02
CA GLU A 180 -19.99 -14.14 -4.78
C GLU A 180 -21.35 -13.71 -5.37
N PRO A 181 -21.67 -14.07 -6.63
CA PRO A 181 -22.95 -13.72 -7.24
C PRO A 181 -24.19 -14.19 -6.45
N GLN A 182 -24.05 -15.29 -5.69
CA GLN A 182 -25.13 -15.86 -4.88
C GLN A 182 -25.53 -14.96 -3.70
N GLU A 183 -24.62 -14.08 -3.27
CA GLU A 183 -24.87 -13.09 -2.22
C GLU A 183 -25.71 -11.91 -2.72
N ILE A 184 -25.95 -11.81 -4.02
CA ILE A 184 -26.63 -10.67 -4.66
C ILE A 184 -27.94 -11.13 -5.31
N ARG A 185 -29.02 -11.14 -4.52
CA ARG A 185 -30.33 -11.60 -4.98
C ARG A 185 -31.17 -10.46 -5.56
N ASN A 186 -31.03 -9.27 -4.98
CA ASN A 186 -31.79 -8.09 -5.36
C ASN A 186 -30.93 -6.82 -5.42
N ILE A 187 -31.53 -5.68 -5.80
CA ILE A 187 -30.81 -4.40 -5.90
C ILE A 187 -30.42 -3.83 -4.52
N GLY A 188 -31.20 -4.13 -3.48
CA GLY A 188 -30.87 -3.79 -2.10
C GLY A 188 -29.56 -4.46 -1.65
N ASP A 189 -29.36 -5.73 -2.01
CA ASP A 189 -28.13 -6.47 -1.72
C ASP A 189 -26.93 -5.81 -2.42
N VAL A 190 -27.07 -5.41 -3.70
CA VAL A 190 -26.03 -4.64 -4.42
C VAL A 190 -25.70 -3.37 -3.65
N CYS A 191 -26.72 -2.61 -3.23
CA CYS A 191 -26.54 -1.35 -2.53
C CYS A 191 -25.90 -1.52 -1.16
N GLN A 192 -26.17 -2.62 -0.45
CA GLN A 192 -25.55 -2.94 0.83
C GLN A 192 -24.10 -3.42 0.65
N ARG A 193 -23.87 -4.42 -0.21
CA ARG A 193 -22.54 -4.97 -0.50
C ARG A 193 -21.59 -3.91 -1.05
N ALA A 194 -22.08 -2.99 -1.89
CA ALA A 194 -21.27 -1.88 -2.38
C ALA A 194 -20.73 -0.99 -1.25
N ALA A 195 -21.49 -0.78 -0.17
CA ALA A 195 -21.01 -0.04 1.00
C ALA A 195 -20.01 -0.85 1.84
N GLU A 196 -20.21 -2.16 1.95
CA GLU A 196 -19.34 -3.08 2.70
C GLU A 196 -17.96 -3.27 2.03
N CYS A 197 -17.88 -3.14 0.70
CA CYS A 197 -16.63 -3.19 -0.07
C CYS A 197 -15.68 -2.01 0.19
N LEU A 198 -16.11 -0.97 0.92
CA LEU A 198 -15.25 0.18 1.20
C LEU A 198 -14.15 -0.22 2.20
N PRO A 199 -12.93 0.28 2.04
CA PRO A 199 -11.75 -0.26 2.70
C PRO A 199 -11.72 0.02 4.21
N THR A 200 -12.17 1.19 4.67
CA THR A 200 -12.10 1.59 6.08
C THR A 200 -13.49 1.64 6.73
N PRO A 201 -13.60 1.42 8.06
CA PRO A 201 -14.88 1.50 8.77
C PRO A 201 -15.59 2.85 8.59
N VAL A 202 -14.83 3.96 8.65
CA VAL A 202 -15.36 5.30 8.42
C VAL A 202 -16.00 5.41 7.04
N LEU A 203 -15.33 4.92 6.00
CA LEU A 203 -15.83 4.95 4.63
C LEU A 203 -17.08 4.06 4.46
N ARG A 204 -17.09 2.84 5.01
CA ARG A 204 -18.26 1.94 4.98
C ARG A 204 -19.48 2.56 5.66
N ARG A 205 -19.31 3.09 6.88
CA ARG A 205 -20.42 3.70 7.62
C ARG A 205 -20.91 4.99 6.97
N THR A 206 -20.00 5.82 6.47
CA THR A 206 -20.35 7.01 5.67
C THR A 206 -21.15 6.63 4.43
N ALA A 207 -20.75 5.56 3.72
CA ALA A 207 -21.48 5.08 2.56
C ALA A 207 -22.86 4.54 2.92
N ALA A 208 -22.96 3.70 3.96
CA ALA A 208 -24.20 3.07 4.38
C ALA A 208 -25.26 4.07 4.89
N THR A 209 -24.82 5.08 5.65
CA THR A 209 -25.69 6.00 6.38
C THR A 209 -26.00 7.27 5.58
N ILE A 210 -25.07 7.77 4.75
CA ILE A 210 -25.22 9.05 4.04
C ILE A 210 -25.31 8.85 2.53
N VAL A 211 -24.36 8.12 1.92
CA VAL A 211 -24.28 8.01 0.45
C VAL A 211 -25.45 7.20 -0.09
N ARG A 212 -25.68 6.00 0.46
CA ARG A 212 -26.70 5.04 0.03
C ARG A 212 -28.11 5.59 0.22
N THR A 213 -28.35 6.27 1.34
CA THR A 213 -29.67 6.80 1.72
C THR A 213 -29.99 8.11 0.99
N GLY A 214 -28.99 8.78 0.40
CA GLY A 214 -29.20 10.00 -0.37
C GLY A 214 -29.66 11.20 0.47
N VAL A 215 -29.47 11.17 1.79
CA VAL A 215 -29.90 12.25 2.69
C VAL A 215 -29.25 13.59 2.31
N SER A 216 -30.04 14.66 2.42
CA SER A 216 -29.64 16.01 2.02
C SER A 216 -30.07 17.05 3.07
N GLY A 217 -29.57 18.28 2.95
CA GLY A 217 -29.97 19.40 3.81
C GLY A 217 -29.87 19.12 5.32
N PRO A 218 -30.91 19.47 6.11
CA PRO A 218 -30.93 19.24 7.56
C PRO A 218 -30.77 17.77 7.97
N ASP A 219 -31.29 16.84 7.16
CA ASP A 219 -31.21 15.41 7.43
C ASP A 219 -29.78 14.89 7.29
N ARG A 220 -29.05 15.40 6.29
CA ARG A 220 -27.62 15.13 6.16
C ARG A 220 -26.83 15.66 7.35
N ALA A 221 -27.14 16.86 7.84
CA ALA A 221 -26.45 17.42 9.01
C ALA A 221 -26.68 16.56 10.26
N ARG A 222 -27.92 16.13 10.52
CA ARG A 222 -28.24 15.21 11.63
C ARG A 222 -27.54 13.86 11.50
N ALA A 223 -27.58 13.24 10.32
CA ALA A 223 -26.92 11.97 10.06
C ALA A 223 -25.40 12.07 10.23
N LEU A 224 -24.81 13.20 9.82
CA LEU A 224 -23.39 13.47 9.94
C LEU A 224 -22.97 13.64 11.41
N ALA A 225 -23.71 14.41 12.18
CA ALA A 225 -23.45 14.58 13.62
C ALA A 225 -23.56 13.25 14.38
N ALA A 226 -24.63 12.48 14.12
CA ALA A 226 -24.81 11.16 14.71
C ALA A 226 -23.67 10.19 14.35
N LEU A 227 -23.27 10.17 13.07
CA LEU A 227 -22.19 9.31 12.60
C LEU A 227 -20.81 9.71 13.16
N ALA A 228 -20.55 11.01 13.30
CA ALA A 228 -19.34 11.52 13.90
C ALA A 228 -19.21 11.10 15.38
N ALA A 229 -20.33 11.20 16.13
CA ALA A 229 -20.40 10.72 17.50
C ALA A 229 -20.21 9.19 17.61
N GLU A 230 -20.88 8.41 16.74
CA GLU A 230 -20.73 6.95 16.69
C GLU A 230 -19.27 6.51 16.45
N LEU A 231 -18.58 7.22 15.56
CA LEU A 231 -17.21 6.88 15.14
C LEU A 231 -16.12 7.52 16.02
N GLY A 232 -16.47 8.37 16.98
CA GLY A 232 -15.50 9.08 17.83
C GLY A 232 -14.60 10.05 17.06
N VAL A 233 -15.10 10.64 15.97
CA VAL A 233 -14.35 11.57 15.10
C VAL A 233 -15.08 12.91 14.97
N THR A 234 -14.41 13.92 14.42
CA THR A 234 -15.06 15.21 14.17
C THR A 234 -16.03 15.15 13.00
N GLU A 235 -17.10 15.94 13.07
CA GLU A 235 -18.05 16.15 11.97
C GLU A 235 -17.34 16.57 10.68
N ARG A 236 -16.37 17.50 10.79
CA ARG A 236 -15.56 17.95 9.65
C ARG A 236 -14.81 16.81 8.98
N TYR A 237 -14.26 15.89 9.77
CA TYR A 237 -13.55 14.74 9.23
C TYR A 237 -14.48 13.84 8.41
N VAL A 238 -15.66 13.49 8.94
CA VAL A 238 -16.68 12.72 8.20
C VAL A 238 -17.13 13.47 6.95
N ALA A 239 -17.39 14.79 7.06
CA ALA A 239 -17.82 15.63 5.95
C ALA A 239 -16.88 15.56 4.74
N VAL A 240 -15.57 15.63 4.99
CA VAL A 240 -14.52 15.55 3.96
C VAL A 240 -14.50 14.17 3.29
N GLN A 241 -14.83 13.10 4.02
CA GLN A 241 -14.85 11.74 3.47
C GLN A 241 -16.07 11.43 2.60
N ILE A 242 -17.18 12.16 2.71
CA ILE A 242 -18.43 11.87 1.96
C ILE A 242 -18.19 11.82 0.45
N GLY A 243 -17.45 12.79 -0.10
CA GLY A 243 -17.18 12.83 -1.54
C GLY A 243 -16.36 11.64 -2.01
N PHE A 244 -15.39 11.20 -1.19
CA PHE A 244 -14.56 10.05 -1.50
C PHE A 244 -15.31 8.73 -1.34
N ALA A 245 -16.05 8.56 -0.25
CA ALA A 245 -16.92 7.41 -0.02
C ALA A 245 -17.95 7.24 -1.14
N ARG A 246 -18.51 8.34 -1.66
CA ARG A 246 -19.44 8.31 -2.79
C ARG A 246 -18.83 7.73 -4.05
N ARG A 247 -17.60 8.12 -4.39
CA ARG A 247 -16.88 7.59 -5.56
C ARG A 247 -16.59 6.10 -5.41
N LEU A 248 -16.04 5.68 -4.27
CA LEU A 248 -15.76 4.27 -4.00
C LEU A 248 -17.03 3.42 -4.03
N TYR A 249 -18.12 3.92 -3.43
CA TYR A 249 -19.43 3.28 -3.46
C TYR A 249 -19.93 3.08 -4.89
N GLN A 250 -19.87 4.11 -5.73
CA GLN A 250 -20.28 4.03 -7.14
C GLN A 250 -19.41 3.05 -7.93
N THR A 251 -18.11 2.95 -7.63
CA THR A 251 -17.21 1.96 -8.22
C THR A 251 -17.61 0.54 -7.86
N ALA A 252 -17.77 0.24 -6.57
CA ALA A 252 -18.21 -1.08 -6.11
C ALA A 252 -19.59 -1.43 -6.69
N TRP A 253 -20.54 -0.49 -6.65
CA TRP A 253 -21.89 -0.69 -7.18
C TRP A 253 -21.89 -1.04 -8.67
N ARG A 254 -21.08 -0.36 -9.51
CA ARG A 254 -20.96 -0.66 -10.94
C ARG A 254 -20.42 -2.07 -11.18
N ILE A 255 -19.39 -2.47 -10.45
CA ILE A 255 -18.79 -3.81 -10.54
C ILE A 255 -19.82 -4.88 -10.17
N LEU A 256 -20.45 -4.75 -9.00
CA LEU A 256 -21.47 -5.69 -8.52
C LEU A 256 -22.70 -5.74 -9.43
N GLN A 257 -23.12 -4.60 -9.99
CA GLN A 257 -24.23 -4.56 -10.95
C GLN A 257 -23.86 -5.25 -12.27
N SER A 258 -22.62 -5.08 -12.75
CA SER A 258 -22.16 -5.75 -13.97
C SER A 258 -22.10 -7.27 -13.79
N ALA A 259 -21.72 -7.76 -12.61
CA ALA A 259 -21.70 -9.20 -12.29
C ALA A 259 -23.11 -9.83 -12.26
N ARG A 260 -24.17 -9.06 -12.00
CA ARG A 260 -25.56 -9.54 -12.08
C ARG A 260 -26.07 -9.70 -13.51
N ARG A 261 -25.52 -8.97 -14.48
CA ARG A 261 -25.95 -9.08 -15.88
C ARG A 261 -25.23 -10.30 -16.47
N PRO A 262 -25.92 -11.39 -16.85
CA PRO A 262 -25.25 -12.50 -17.51
C PRO A 262 -24.55 -11.97 -18.78
N ALA A 263 -23.31 -12.41 -18.99
CA ALA A 263 -22.56 -12.12 -20.21
C ALA A 263 -23.45 -12.52 -21.41
N ARG A 264 -23.76 -11.53 -22.27
CA ARG A 264 -24.47 -11.76 -23.53
C ARG A 264 -23.50 -12.32 -24.56
#